data_AF-A0A8C7BXV3-F1
#
_entry.id   AF-A0A8C7BXV3-F1
#
_cell.length_a   1.000
_cell.length_b   1.000
_cell.length_c   1.000
_cell.angle_alpha   90.00
_cell.angle_beta   90.00
_cell.angle_gamma   90.00
#
_symmetry.space_group_name_H-M   'P 1'
#
loop_
_entity.id
_entity.type
_entity.pdbx_description
1 polymer ?
#
loop_
_entity_poly.entity_id
_entity_poly.type
_entity_poly.pdbx_seq_one_letter_code
_entity_poly.pdbx_strand_id
1 'polypeptide(L)'
;MALRLLRVVPASASARGLAAAANRVVGIHTSVQCKLRYGPLAYILGERTTKRFTEHSKVITVDGNICSGKGKLAKEIAEKLGLKHFPEAGVHYADSTTGDGRALDMELSGSCSIEKFYDDPKSNDGNSYRLQSWLYASRLLQYADALEHLLSTGQGVVLERSIFSDFVFLEAMYNQGFIRKQCELGLWSGLWVCCAWLRLW
;
A
#
# COMPACT_ATOMS: atom_id res chain seq x y z
N MET A 1 -64.86 -19.66 -2.52
CA MET A 1 -65.87 -19.05 -1.62
C MET A 1 -65.20 -18.81 -0.27
N ALA A 2 -65.07 -17.54 0.10
CA ALA A 2 -64.13 -17.02 1.08
C ALA A 2 -64.56 -17.26 2.54
N LEU A 3 -63.59 -17.62 3.39
CA LEU A 3 -63.76 -17.75 4.84
C LEU A 3 -63.50 -16.40 5.52
N ARG A 4 -64.60 -15.79 5.98
CA ARG A 4 -64.66 -14.77 7.03
C ARG A 4 -63.93 -15.25 8.29
N LEU A 5 -63.31 -14.34 9.05
CA LEU A 5 -63.52 -14.30 10.50
C LEU A 5 -63.37 -12.85 11.04
N LEU A 6 -64.18 -12.61 12.07
CA LEU A 6 -64.57 -11.33 12.68
C LEU A 6 -63.59 -10.82 13.75
N ARG A 7 -63.55 -9.51 14.00
CA ARG A 7 -63.92 -8.84 15.29
C ARG A 7 -63.47 -7.37 15.28
N VAL A 8 -64.40 -6.42 15.41
CA VAL A 8 -64.88 -5.75 16.65
C VAL A 8 -63.89 -4.71 17.20
N VAL A 9 -64.38 -3.46 17.14
CA VAL A 9 -63.89 -2.12 17.54
C VAL A 9 -64.30 -1.85 19.02
N PRO A 10 -64.07 -0.70 19.70
CA PRO A 10 -62.97 0.29 19.82
C PRO A 10 -62.46 0.43 21.29
N ALA A 11 -61.46 1.28 21.57
CA ALA A 11 -61.49 2.19 22.73
C ALA A 11 -60.39 3.27 22.66
N SER A 12 -60.73 4.43 23.19
CA SER A 12 -60.08 5.74 23.12
C SER A 12 -59.05 6.03 24.22
N ALA A 13 -58.20 7.03 23.92
CA ALA A 13 -57.70 8.11 24.80
C ALA A 13 -56.29 8.02 25.44
N SER A 14 -55.53 9.11 25.15
CA SER A 14 -54.38 9.69 25.89
C SER A 14 -53.09 8.85 25.97
N ALA A 15 -51.87 9.37 25.94
CA ALA A 15 -51.37 10.69 26.28
C ALA A 15 -50.12 11.03 25.46
N ARG A 16 -49.84 12.34 25.33
CA ARG A 16 -48.59 12.89 24.80
C ARG A 16 -47.43 12.47 25.70
N GLY A 17 -46.40 11.87 25.09
CA GLY A 17 -45.08 11.68 25.67
C GLY A 17 -44.05 11.75 24.55
N LEU A 18 -43.48 12.93 24.33
CA LEU A 18 -42.34 13.15 23.43
C LEU A 18 -41.12 12.39 23.97
N ALA A 19 -40.87 11.20 23.43
CA ALA A 19 -39.56 10.57 23.50
C ALA A 19 -38.96 10.63 22.09
N ALA A 20 -38.09 11.60 21.87
CA ALA A 20 -37.23 11.65 20.69
C ALA A 20 -36.22 10.49 20.81
N ALA A 21 -36.63 9.31 20.37
CA ALA A 21 -35.71 8.22 20.06
C ALA A 21 -34.94 8.64 18.80
N ALA A 22 -33.83 9.34 18.99
CA ALA A 22 -32.83 9.51 17.97
C ALA A 22 -32.35 8.11 17.58
N ASN A 23 -32.86 7.58 16.47
CA ASN A 23 -32.27 6.45 15.79
C ASN A 23 -30.85 6.87 15.42
N ARG A 24 -29.88 6.58 16.30
CA ARG A 24 -28.48 6.48 15.93
C ARG A 24 -28.39 5.30 14.97
N VAL A 25 -28.62 5.59 13.70
CA VAL A 25 -28.10 4.77 12.61
C VAL A 25 -26.59 4.85 12.77
N VAL A 26 -26.03 3.89 13.49
CA VAL A 26 -24.62 3.56 13.41
C VAL A 26 -24.45 3.08 11.98
N GLY A 27 -24.12 4.02 11.09
CA GLY A 27 -23.62 3.70 9.77
C GLY A 27 -22.35 2.92 10.01
N ILE A 28 -22.45 1.60 9.90
CA ILE A 28 -21.27 0.77 9.68
C ILE A 28 -20.68 1.35 8.41
N HIS A 29 -19.54 2.03 8.53
CA HIS A 29 -18.69 2.37 7.39
C HIS A 29 -18.31 1.02 6.79
N THR A 30 -19.13 0.53 5.86
CA THR A 30 -18.77 -0.62 5.04
C THR A 30 -17.51 -0.21 4.32
N SER A 31 -16.44 -0.94 4.61
CA SER A 31 -15.10 -0.75 4.09
C SER A 31 -15.09 -0.45 2.58
N VAL A 32 -14.05 0.26 2.15
CA VAL A 32 -13.67 0.45 0.75
C VAL A 32 -14.03 -0.81 -0.03
N GLN A 33 -14.91 -0.70 -1.03
CA GLN A 33 -15.27 -1.85 -1.84
C GLN A 33 -14.01 -2.37 -2.53
N CYS A 34 -13.38 -3.40 -1.95
CA CYS A 34 -12.38 -4.21 -2.63
C CYS A 34 -13.07 -4.88 -3.80
N LYS A 35 -13.01 -4.22 -4.95
CA LYS A 35 -13.54 -4.71 -6.22
C LYS A 35 -12.59 -5.81 -6.71
N LEU A 36 -12.62 -6.96 -6.05
CA LEU A 36 -11.82 -8.14 -6.39
C LEU A 36 -12.18 -8.58 -7.81
N ARG A 37 -11.37 -8.18 -8.79
CA ARG A 37 -11.54 -8.54 -10.19
C ARG A 37 -11.05 -9.96 -10.48
N TYR A 38 -10.12 -10.46 -9.68
CA TYR A 38 -9.56 -11.80 -9.78
C TYR A 38 -9.72 -12.54 -8.44
N GLY A 39 -10.09 -13.81 -8.51
CA GLY A 39 -10.34 -14.65 -7.34
C GLY A 39 -10.35 -16.13 -7.68
N PRO A 40 -10.61 -17.01 -6.70
CA PRO A 40 -10.56 -18.46 -6.90
C PRO A 40 -11.46 -18.95 -8.04
N LEU A 41 -12.63 -18.33 -8.21
CA LEU A 41 -13.55 -18.65 -9.30
C LEU A 41 -12.97 -18.32 -10.68
N ALA A 42 -12.32 -17.15 -10.85
CA ALA A 42 -11.66 -16.78 -12.10
C ALA A 42 -10.52 -17.76 -12.45
N TYR A 43 -9.77 -18.19 -11.44
CA TYR A 43 -8.72 -19.20 -11.60
C TYR A 43 -9.28 -20.57 -12.04
N ILE A 44 -10.38 -21.03 -11.43
CA ILE A 44 -11.06 -22.28 -11.79
C ILE A 44 -11.64 -22.19 -13.21
N LEU A 45 -12.20 -21.04 -13.59
CA LEU A 45 -12.72 -20.77 -14.93
C LEU A 45 -11.63 -20.68 -16.00
N GLY A 46 -10.36 -20.80 -15.62
CA GLY A 46 -9.25 -21.03 -16.56
C GLY A 46 -8.39 -19.81 -16.86
N GLU A 47 -8.61 -18.68 -16.18
CA GLU A 47 -7.66 -17.56 -16.15
C GLU A 47 -6.43 -17.97 -15.33
N ARG A 48 -5.42 -18.51 -16.02
CA ARG A 48 -4.11 -18.82 -15.43
C ARG A 48 -3.10 -17.75 -15.81
N THR A 49 -2.35 -17.27 -14.83
CA THR A 49 -1.25 -16.29 -15.01
C THR A 49 -0.15 -16.85 -15.92
N THR A 50 0.12 -18.15 -15.84
CA THR A 50 1.16 -18.81 -16.66
C THR A 50 0.91 -18.72 -18.17
N LYS A 51 -0.36 -18.60 -18.61
CA LYS A 51 -0.69 -18.43 -20.03
C LYS A 51 -0.27 -17.06 -20.57
N ARG A 52 -0.13 -16.05 -19.70
CA ARG A 52 0.22 -14.67 -20.05
C ARG A 52 1.74 -14.44 -19.98
N PHE A 53 2.50 -15.36 -19.38
CA PHE A 53 3.94 -15.22 -19.26
C PHE A 53 4.65 -15.49 -20.59
N THR A 54 5.55 -14.56 -20.92
CA THR A 54 6.46 -14.63 -22.06
C THR A 54 7.90 -14.63 -21.54
N GLU A 55 8.87 -14.92 -22.40
CA GLU A 55 10.30 -14.90 -22.03
C GLU A 55 10.80 -13.52 -21.57
N HIS A 56 10.05 -12.46 -21.92
CA HIS A 56 10.34 -11.07 -21.58
C HIS A 56 9.62 -10.58 -20.32
N SER A 57 8.80 -11.43 -19.68
CA SER A 57 8.07 -11.14 -18.44
C SER A 57 8.99 -11.20 -17.21
N LYS A 58 9.98 -10.31 -17.14
CA LYS A 58 10.96 -10.25 -16.05
C LYS A 58 10.81 -8.96 -15.25
N VAL A 59 11.02 -9.06 -13.93
CA VAL A 59 11.20 -7.91 -13.05
C VAL A 59 12.67 -7.55 -13.04
N ILE A 60 12.99 -6.33 -13.45
CA ILE A 60 14.35 -5.77 -13.44
C ILE A 60 14.38 -4.66 -12.39
N THR A 61 15.22 -4.80 -11.38
CA THR A 61 15.42 -3.79 -10.35
C THR A 61 16.75 -3.07 -10.59
N VAL A 62 16.70 -1.75 -10.72
CA VAL A 62 17.90 -0.92 -10.89
C VAL A 62 18.25 -0.29 -9.54
N ASP A 63 19.29 -0.83 -8.91
CA ASP A 63 19.79 -0.41 -7.60
C ASP A 63 21.08 0.44 -7.73
N GLY A 64 21.40 1.22 -6.69
CA GLY A 64 22.65 1.99 -6.60
C GLY A 64 22.59 3.16 -5.61
N ASN A 65 23.58 4.05 -5.62
CA ASN A 65 23.64 5.16 -4.66
C ASN A 65 22.69 6.33 -5.02
N ILE A 66 22.44 7.22 -4.06
CA ILE A 66 21.71 8.47 -4.29
C ILE A 66 22.51 9.31 -5.31
N CYS A 67 21.80 10.01 -6.20
CA CYS A 67 22.37 10.85 -7.27
C CYS A 67 23.17 10.13 -8.38
N SER A 68 23.16 8.80 -8.46
CA SER A 68 23.85 8.07 -9.55
C SER A 68 23.12 8.08 -10.91
N GLY A 69 22.07 8.90 -11.08
CA GLY A 69 21.34 9.00 -12.35
C GLY A 69 20.51 7.76 -12.74
N LYS A 70 20.25 6.85 -11.80
CA LYS A 70 19.56 5.56 -12.03
C LYS A 70 18.22 5.69 -12.73
N GLY A 71 17.47 6.73 -12.45
CA GLY A 71 16.16 6.89 -13.08
C GLY A 71 16.23 7.14 -14.59
N LYS A 72 17.33 7.70 -15.11
CA LYS A 72 17.55 7.81 -16.56
C LYS A 72 17.83 6.43 -17.15
N LEU A 73 18.70 5.66 -16.51
CA LEU A 73 19.03 4.29 -16.93
C LEU A 73 17.80 3.38 -16.92
N ALA A 74 16.98 3.44 -15.87
CA ALA A 74 15.77 2.64 -15.74
C ALA A 74 14.76 2.96 -16.85
N LYS A 75 14.60 4.24 -17.22
CA LYS A 75 13.78 4.67 -18.35
C LYS A 75 14.32 4.16 -19.69
N GLU A 76 15.62 4.31 -19.94
CA GLU A 76 16.23 3.81 -21.18
C GLU A 76 16.09 2.29 -21.34
N ILE A 77 16.24 1.53 -20.25
CA ILE A 77 16.04 0.07 -20.26
C ILE A 77 14.58 -0.26 -20.55
N ALA A 78 13.64 0.45 -19.91
CA ALA A 78 12.22 0.25 -20.12
C ALA A 78 11.80 0.55 -21.56
N GLU A 79 12.31 1.63 -22.15
CA GLU A 79 12.03 2.02 -23.55
C GLU A 79 12.62 1.00 -24.54
N LYS A 80 13.86 0.55 -24.34
CA LYS A 80 14.51 -0.42 -25.24
C LYS A 80 13.87 -1.81 -25.21
N LEU A 81 13.43 -2.25 -24.03
CA LEU A 81 12.85 -3.58 -23.83
C LEU A 81 11.31 -3.58 -23.88
N GLY A 82 10.68 -2.42 -24.04
CA GLY A 82 9.22 -2.29 -24.02
C GLY A 82 8.59 -2.68 -22.68
N LEU A 83 9.31 -2.47 -21.58
CA LEU A 83 8.85 -2.79 -20.23
C LEU A 83 8.15 -1.61 -19.58
N LYS A 84 7.29 -1.88 -18.60
CA LYS A 84 6.69 -0.81 -17.81
C LYS A 84 7.71 -0.27 -16.81
N HIS A 85 8.01 1.02 -16.89
CA HIS A 85 8.82 1.72 -15.91
C HIS A 85 7.98 2.16 -14.71
N PHE A 86 8.43 1.84 -13.50
CA PHE A 86 7.91 2.44 -12.27
C PHE A 86 8.99 3.35 -11.65
N PRO A 87 8.68 4.63 -11.39
CA PRO A 87 9.62 5.57 -10.79
C PRO A 87 9.91 5.24 -9.32
N GLU A 88 11.01 5.75 -8.75
CA GLU A 88 11.33 5.57 -7.33
C GLU A 88 10.15 5.94 -6.40
N ALA A 89 9.73 5.02 -5.53
CA ALA A 89 8.70 5.31 -4.52
C ALA A 89 9.23 6.30 -3.47
N GLY A 90 8.70 7.52 -3.52
CA GLY A 90 8.83 8.52 -2.47
C GLY A 90 7.72 8.39 -1.41
N VAL A 91 7.72 9.35 -0.49
CA VAL A 91 6.73 9.47 0.61
C VAL A 91 5.29 9.53 0.08
N HIS A 92 5.07 10.13 -1.09
CA HIS A 92 3.76 10.33 -1.71
C HIS A 92 3.35 9.22 -2.70
N TYR A 93 4.08 8.10 -2.75
CA TYR A 93 3.72 7.02 -3.68
C TYR A 93 2.32 6.47 -3.39
N ALA A 94 2.01 6.18 -2.12
CA ALA A 94 0.71 5.66 -1.71
C ALA A 94 -0.46 6.61 -2.06
N ASP A 95 -0.23 7.92 -1.89
CA ASP A 95 -1.20 8.97 -2.21
C ASP A 95 -1.51 8.99 -3.71
N SER A 96 -0.46 8.85 -4.53
CA SER A 96 -0.58 8.85 -5.99
C SER A 96 -1.36 7.63 -6.53
N THR A 97 -1.26 6.49 -5.85
CA THR A 97 -1.89 5.24 -6.29
C THR A 97 -3.35 5.12 -5.81
N THR A 98 -3.67 5.63 -4.62
CA THR A 98 -4.92 5.28 -3.92
C THR A 98 -6.01 6.38 -4.00
N GLY A 99 -5.69 7.59 -4.47
CA GLY A 99 -6.61 8.73 -4.47
C GLY A 99 -6.66 9.53 -5.77
N ASP A 100 -6.84 10.85 -5.66
CA ASP A 100 -6.96 11.81 -6.78
C ASP A 100 -5.66 12.01 -7.58
N GLY A 101 -4.63 11.21 -7.30
CA GLY A 101 -3.29 11.33 -7.89
C GLY A 101 -2.51 12.56 -7.45
N ARG A 102 -3.03 13.34 -6.51
CA ARG A 102 -2.37 14.53 -5.94
C ARG A 102 -1.60 14.14 -4.68
N ALA A 103 -0.43 14.73 -4.50
CA ALA A 103 0.31 14.59 -3.25
C ALA A 103 -0.56 15.15 -2.10
N LEU A 104 -0.81 14.32 -1.09
CA LEU A 104 -1.52 14.76 0.10
C LEU A 104 -0.61 15.65 0.94
N ASP A 105 -1.24 16.47 1.78
CA ASP A 105 -0.50 17.31 2.71
C ASP A 105 0.33 16.44 3.67
N MET A 106 1.48 16.97 4.08
CA MET A 106 2.50 16.22 4.82
C MET A 106 1.99 15.72 6.18
N GLU A 107 1.04 16.42 6.78
CA GLU A 107 0.38 16.02 8.02
C GLU A 107 -0.44 14.73 7.85
N LEU A 108 -1.01 14.52 6.65
CA LEU A 108 -1.83 13.35 6.31
C LEU A 108 -0.99 12.20 5.76
N SER A 109 0.10 12.48 5.04
CA SER A 109 0.96 11.49 4.38
C SER A 109 2.03 10.87 5.30
N GLY A 110 1.70 10.63 6.57
CA GLY A 110 2.58 9.96 7.54
C GLY A 110 3.49 10.87 8.37
N SER A 111 3.41 12.20 8.20
CA SER A 111 4.16 13.22 8.95
C SER A 111 5.66 12.95 9.06
N CYS A 112 6.26 12.48 7.96
CA CYS A 112 7.69 12.23 7.83
C CYS A 112 8.24 13.05 6.67
N SER A 113 9.15 13.99 6.95
CA SER A 113 9.82 14.81 5.96
C SER A 113 11.25 14.36 5.71
N ILE A 114 11.60 14.25 4.43
CA ILE A 114 12.98 14.01 3.98
C ILE A 114 13.86 15.23 4.26
N GLU A 115 13.32 16.45 4.07
CA GLU A 115 14.05 17.70 4.32
C GLU A 115 14.50 17.82 5.77
N LYS A 116 13.58 17.62 6.72
CA LYS A 116 13.88 17.62 8.15
C LYS A 116 14.89 16.54 8.54
N PHE A 117 14.93 15.42 7.82
CA PHE A 117 15.94 14.38 8.04
C PHE A 117 17.34 14.83 7.59
N TYR A 118 17.44 15.60 6.51
CA TYR A 118 18.72 16.16 6.07
C TYR A 118 19.22 17.28 6.96
N ASP A 119 18.31 18.10 7.51
CA ASP A 119 18.68 19.17 8.43
C ASP A 119 19.20 18.62 9.76
N ASP A 120 18.40 17.79 10.45
CA ASP A 120 18.71 17.30 11.79
C ASP A 120 18.40 15.79 11.95
N PRO A 121 19.30 14.90 11.49
CA PRO A 121 19.06 13.45 11.50
C PRO A 121 19.07 12.83 12.91
N LYS A 122 19.58 13.55 13.91
CA LYS A 122 19.65 13.13 15.33
C LYS A 122 18.57 13.76 16.20
N SER A 123 17.57 14.44 15.60
CA SER A 123 16.46 15.00 16.36
C SER A 123 15.75 13.93 17.21
N ASN A 124 15.35 14.31 18.42
CA ASN A 124 14.62 13.45 19.34
C ASN A 124 13.19 13.12 18.88
N ASP A 125 12.72 13.75 17.79
CA ASP A 125 11.39 13.56 17.22
C ASP A 125 11.18 12.16 16.60
N GLY A 126 12.24 11.36 16.48
CA GLY A 126 12.18 10.03 15.90
C GLY A 126 11.85 10.02 14.39
N ASN A 127 11.97 11.17 13.72
CA ASN A 127 11.65 11.34 12.29
C ASN A 127 12.46 10.37 11.42
N SER A 128 13.75 10.18 11.72
CA SER A 128 14.66 9.31 10.95
C SER A 128 14.13 7.89 10.82
N TYR A 129 13.72 7.27 11.93
CA TYR A 129 13.17 5.91 11.93
C TYR A 129 11.80 5.87 11.25
N ARG A 130 10.91 6.83 11.55
CA ARG A 130 9.56 6.89 10.97
C ARG A 130 9.60 7.04 9.46
N LEU A 131 10.47 7.91 8.96
CA LEU A 131 10.72 8.12 7.54
C LEU A 131 11.20 6.83 6.87
N GLN A 132 12.17 6.13 7.47
CA GLN A 132 12.67 4.88 6.93
C GLN A 132 11.58 3.80 6.88
N SER A 133 10.77 3.67 7.94
CA SER A 133 9.63 2.74 7.95
C SER A 133 8.57 3.11 6.90
N TRP A 134 8.30 4.40 6.70
CA TRP A 134 7.34 4.87 5.70
C TRP A 134 7.81 4.62 4.27
N LEU A 135 9.08 4.90 3.97
CA LEU A 135 9.70 4.61 2.68
C LEU A 135 9.70 3.10 2.39
N TYR A 136 9.99 2.29 3.40
CA TYR A 136 9.91 0.83 3.29
C TYR A 136 8.49 0.35 2.93
N ALA A 137 7.47 0.86 3.63
CA ALA A 137 6.07 0.52 3.33
C ALA A 137 5.65 0.98 1.92
N SER A 138 6.09 2.16 1.49
CA SER A 138 5.80 2.69 0.15
C SER A 138 6.44 1.85 -0.95
N ARG A 139 7.69 1.39 -0.77
CA ARG A 139 8.37 0.51 -1.73
C ARG A 139 7.77 -0.89 -1.75
N LEU A 140 7.27 -1.38 -0.61
CA LEU A 140 6.53 -2.63 -0.53
C LEU A 140 5.24 -2.55 -1.36
N LEU A 141 4.49 -1.46 -1.23
CA LEU A 141 3.30 -1.21 -2.05
C LEU A 141 3.66 -1.16 -3.54
N GLN A 142 4.70 -0.42 -3.92
CA GLN A 142 5.17 -0.36 -5.31
C GLN A 142 5.53 -1.73 -5.87
N TYR A 143 6.19 -2.58 -5.07
CA TYR A 143 6.54 -3.93 -5.48
C TYR A 143 5.29 -4.81 -5.68
N ALA A 144 4.29 -4.67 -4.81
CA ALA A 144 3.00 -5.34 -4.97
C ALA A 144 2.30 -4.91 -6.28
N ASP A 145 2.25 -3.61 -6.56
CA ASP A 145 1.68 -3.07 -7.81
C ASP A 145 2.43 -3.58 -9.06
N ALA A 146 3.76 -3.67 -8.97
CA ALA A 146 4.60 -4.20 -10.04
C ALA A 146 4.32 -5.68 -10.32
N LEU A 147 4.17 -6.49 -9.26
CA LEU A 147 3.82 -7.90 -9.39
C LEU A 147 2.39 -8.09 -9.91
N GLU A 148 1.43 -7.27 -9.45
CA GLU A 148 0.07 -7.30 -9.97
C GLU A 148 0.05 -6.98 -11.47
N HIS A 149 0.79 -5.97 -11.91
CA HIS A 149 0.91 -5.64 -13.32
C HIS A 149 1.52 -6.77 -14.14
N LEU A 150 2.60 -7.38 -13.65
CA LEU A 150 3.27 -8.49 -14.31
C LEU A 150 2.38 -9.74 -14.41
N LEU A 151 1.65 -10.08 -13.34
CA LEU A 151 0.76 -11.26 -13.31
C LEU A 151 -0.50 -11.05 -14.15
N SER A 152 -1.01 -9.82 -14.22
CA SER A 152 -2.22 -9.50 -14.97
C SER A 152 -1.96 -9.35 -16.46
N THR A 153 -0.89 -8.67 -16.87
CA THR A 153 -0.61 -8.36 -18.28
C THR A 153 0.40 -9.29 -18.93
N GLY A 154 1.31 -9.88 -18.15
CA GLY A 154 2.48 -10.58 -18.69
C GLY A 154 3.59 -9.64 -19.18
N GLN A 155 3.45 -8.32 -19.04
CA GLN A 155 4.52 -7.38 -19.39
C GLN A 155 5.57 -7.35 -18.28
N GLY A 156 6.85 -7.36 -18.66
CA GLY A 156 7.94 -7.19 -17.69
C GLY A 156 7.98 -5.76 -17.15
N VAL A 157 8.65 -5.60 -16.01
CA VAL A 157 8.61 -4.37 -15.21
C VAL A 157 10.02 -3.95 -14.82
N VAL A 158 10.29 -2.65 -14.91
CA VAL A 158 11.52 -2.04 -14.40
C VAL A 158 11.19 -1.21 -13.17
N LEU A 159 11.87 -1.50 -12.06
CA LEU A 159 11.73 -0.82 -10.77
C LEU A 159 13.01 -0.07 -10.42
N GLU A 160 12.88 1.09 -9.80
CA GLU A 160 13.99 1.85 -9.21
C GLU A 160 14.04 1.60 -7.70
N ARG A 161 15.14 0.98 -7.23
CA ARG A 161 15.33 0.54 -5.84
C ARG A 161 14.28 -0.46 -5.33
N SER A 162 14.72 -1.68 -5.07
CA SER A 162 13.86 -2.69 -4.45
C SER A 162 13.86 -2.63 -2.92
N ILE A 163 12.87 -3.27 -2.31
CA ILE A 163 12.76 -3.51 -0.86
C ILE A 163 14.05 -4.17 -0.32
N PHE A 164 14.70 -5.00 -1.13
CA PHE A 164 15.93 -5.68 -0.76
C PHE A 164 17.12 -4.73 -0.64
N SER A 165 17.08 -3.53 -1.21
CA SER A 165 18.18 -2.56 -1.10
C SER A 165 18.06 -1.66 0.14
N ASP A 166 16.92 -1.69 0.83
CA ASP A 166 16.61 -0.74 1.92
C ASP A 166 17.37 -1.00 3.21
N PHE A 167 17.84 -2.23 3.44
CA PHE A 167 18.61 -2.57 4.63
C PHE A 167 19.94 -1.80 4.67
N VAL A 168 20.55 -1.51 3.51
CA VAL A 168 21.83 -0.80 3.43
C VAL A 168 21.70 0.63 3.95
N PHE A 169 20.57 1.29 3.66
CA PHE A 169 20.28 2.62 4.19
C PHE A 169 20.05 2.59 5.70
N LEU A 170 19.32 1.59 6.19
CA LEU A 170 19.07 1.42 7.61
C LEU A 170 20.37 1.17 8.39
N GLU A 171 21.24 0.30 7.88
CA GLU A 171 22.55 0.00 8.45
C GLU A 171 23.45 1.24 8.43
N ALA A 172 23.47 2.00 7.34
CA ALA A 172 24.20 3.26 7.26
C ALA A 172 23.71 4.30 8.29
N MET A 173 22.40 4.41 8.50
CA MET A 173 21.82 5.30 9.52
C MET A 173 22.15 4.83 10.95
N TYR A 174 22.19 3.52 11.18
CA TYR A 174 22.58 2.94 12.46
C TYR A 174 24.07 3.21 12.77
N ASN A 175 24.95 3.00 11.79
CA ASN A 175 26.39 3.26 11.92
C ASN A 175 26.72 4.74 12.21
N GLN A 176 25.91 5.67 11.68
CA GLN A 176 26.04 7.11 11.98
C GLN A 176 25.41 7.52 13.32
N GLY A 177 24.75 6.59 14.01
CA GLY A 177 24.10 6.80 15.31
C GLY A 177 22.83 7.64 15.21
N PHE A 178 22.12 7.60 14.07
CA PHE A 178 20.83 8.27 13.89
C PHE A 178 19.67 7.46 14.47
N ILE A 179 19.83 6.13 14.53
CA ILE A 179 18.80 5.19 14.97
C ILE A 179 19.30 4.41 16.18
N ARG A 180 18.43 4.17 17.16
CA ARG A 180 18.73 3.33 18.33
C ARG A 180 18.67 1.85 17.95
N LYS A 181 19.48 1.00 18.60
CA LYS A 181 19.53 -0.45 18.37
C LYS A 181 18.17 -1.17 18.48
N GLN A 182 17.28 -0.67 19.33
CA GLN A 182 15.92 -1.21 19.51
C GLN A 182 15.06 -1.04 18.24
N CYS A 183 15.24 0.06 17.52
CA CYS A 183 14.52 0.36 16.29
C CYS A 183 15.01 -0.51 15.12
N GLU A 184 16.30 -0.84 15.07
CA GLU A 184 16.86 -1.78 14.10
C GLU A 184 16.24 -3.18 14.24
N LEU A 185 16.15 -3.71 15.46
CA LEU A 185 15.50 -4.99 15.74
C LEU A 185 14.01 -5.01 15.38
N GLY A 186 13.31 -3.89 15.61
CA GLY A 186 11.91 -3.73 15.23
C GLY A 186 11.73 -3.81 13.71
N LEU A 187 12.54 -3.07 12.95
CA LEU A 187 12.51 -3.09 11.49
C LEU A 187 12.96 -4.45 10.94
N TRP A 188 13.98 -5.10 11.53
CA TRP A 188 14.40 -6.45 11.16
C TRP A 188 13.30 -7.48 11.39
N SER A 189 12.54 -7.41 12.48
CA SER A 189 11.41 -8.33 12.69
C SER A 189 10.30 -8.13 11.66
N GLY A 190 9.99 -6.88 11.30
CA GLY A 190 9.05 -6.56 10.21
C GLY A 190 9.56 -6.99 8.83
N LEU A 191 10.84 -6.78 8.55
CA LEU A 191 11.53 -7.23 7.33
C LEU A 191 11.53 -8.75 7.23
N TRP A 192 11.77 -9.45 8.35
CA TRP A 192 11.80 -10.91 8.41
C TRP A 192 10.41 -11.49 8.21
N VAL A 193 9.38 -10.91 8.83
CA VAL A 193 7.98 -11.28 8.57
C VAL A 193 7.66 -11.07 7.09
N CYS A 194 8.00 -9.92 6.53
CA CYS A 194 7.72 -9.61 5.13
C CYS A 194 8.48 -10.51 4.16
N CYS A 195 9.76 -10.77 4.43
CA CYS A 195 10.63 -11.60 3.59
C CYS A 195 10.30 -13.09 3.74
N ALA A 196 9.85 -13.53 4.91
CA ALA A 196 9.27 -14.86 5.11
C ALA A 196 7.94 -14.99 4.37
N TRP A 197 7.11 -13.96 4.37
CA TRP A 197 5.85 -13.93 3.62
C TRP A 197 6.10 -13.97 2.10
N LEU A 198 7.07 -13.20 1.61
CA LEU A 198 7.49 -13.25 0.19
C LEU A 198 8.18 -14.56 -0.20
N ARG A 199 8.82 -15.28 0.73
CA ARG A 199 9.37 -16.63 0.48
C ARG A 199 8.32 -17.72 0.45
N LEU A 200 7.15 -17.46 1.03
CA LEU A 200 6.01 -18.38 1.01
C LEU A 200 5.13 -18.22 -0.25
N TRP A 201 5.40 -17.20 -1.07
CA TRP A 201 4.83 -17.00 -2.40
C TRP A 201 5.83 -17.43 -3.48
#